data_AF-A0A924BJH4-F1
#
_entry.id   AF-A0A924BJH4-F1
#
_cell.length_a   1.000
_cell.length_b   1.000
_cell.length_c   1.000
_cell.angle_alpha   90.00
_cell.angle_beta   90.00
_cell.angle_gamma   90.00
#
_symmetry.space_group_name_H-M   'P 1'
#
loop_
_entity.id
_entity.type
_entity.pdbx_description
1 polymer ?
#
loop_
_entity_poly.entity_id
_entity_poly.type
_entity_poly.pdbx_seq_one_letter_code
_entity_poly.pdbx_strand_id
1 'polypeptide(L)'
;MLPFFLDLVTRTDEARREFETHPVVLDAVANGMSIERYRRLLLELYHVVWHFNPVCAAAASRVPDSHKNVRYFLYEHMHEESGHEEWVLNDLEAIGVANPAVRAHSPSPDTLALTGYNYWAADRRHPCSVLGMMYTLEVLASVYGGTFASAIRESLLLDGERGISFIGSHATMDAEHMVALREVLNTLTDDETKDAVAESTLLNFHHITRIFSAV
;
A
#
# COMPACT_ATOMS: atom_id res chain seq x y z
N MET A 1 -12.33 -25.56 9.35
CA MET A 1 -11.31 -24.91 8.52
C MET A 1 -11.24 -23.45 8.95
N LEU A 2 -10.05 -22.93 9.19
CA LEU A 2 -9.89 -21.53 9.59
C LEU A 2 -10.27 -20.62 8.40
N PRO A 3 -10.97 -19.49 8.60
CA PRO A 3 -11.18 -18.52 7.54
C PRO A 3 -9.85 -18.06 6.96
N PHE A 4 -9.74 -17.93 5.63
CA PHE A 4 -8.47 -17.63 4.96
C PHE A 4 -7.84 -16.33 5.47
N PHE A 5 -8.63 -15.32 5.85
CA PHE A 5 -8.08 -14.09 6.42
C PHE A 5 -7.16 -14.35 7.63
N LEU A 6 -7.55 -15.23 8.57
CA LEU A 6 -6.73 -15.51 9.75
C LEU A 6 -5.50 -16.37 9.41
N ASP A 7 -5.64 -17.25 8.41
CA ASP A 7 -4.51 -17.99 7.85
C ASP A 7 -3.49 -17.03 7.20
N LEU A 8 -3.96 -16.09 6.37
CA LEU A 8 -3.11 -15.07 5.74
C LEU A 8 -2.34 -14.24 6.77
N VAL A 9 -3.02 -13.76 7.82
CA VAL A 9 -2.38 -13.04 8.95
C VAL A 9 -1.27 -13.91 9.54
N THR A 10 -1.55 -15.18 9.81
CA THR A 10 -0.57 -16.10 10.40
C THR A 10 0.63 -16.34 9.47
N ARG A 11 0.39 -16.52 8.17
CA ARG A 11 1.42 -16.78 7.15
C ARG A 11 2.34 -15.59 6.89
N THR A 12 1.89 -14.38 7.22
CA THR A 12 2.57 -13.14 6.83
C THR A 12 3.03 -12.29 8.03
N ASP A 13 2.77 -12.75 9.25
CA ASP A 13 3.11 -12.02 10.48
C ASP A 13 4.62 -11.76 10.62
N GLU A 14 5.48 -12.69 10.18
CA GLU A 14 6.93 -12.48 10.20
C GLU A 14 7.35 -11.30 9.30
N ALA A 15 6.88 -11.26 8.05
CA ALA A 15 7.16 -10.15 7.14
C ALA A 15 6.61 -8.80 7.64
N ARG A 16 5.41 -8.81 8.25
CA ARG A 16 4.84 -7.62 8.90
C ARG A 16 5.72 -7.14 10.06
N ARG A 17 6.20 -8.06 10.90
CA ARG A 17 7.11 -7.74 12.02
C ARG A 17 8.47 -7.27 11.54
N GLU A 18 8.99 -7.82 10.45
CA GLU A 18 10.23 -7.33 9.83
C GLU A 18 10.10 -5.88 9.40
N PHE A 19 8.98 -5.50 8.77
CA PHE A 19 8.69 -4.09 8.47
C PHE A 19 8.64 -3.24 9.75
N GLU A 20 7.83 -3.66 10.72
CA GLU A 20 7.60 -2.92 11.98
C GLU A 20 8.89 -2.69 12.78
N THR A 21 9.74 -3.71 12.85
CA THR A 21 10.96 -3.70 13.66
C THR A 21 12.19 -3.27 12.89
N HIS A 22 12.07 -2.98 11.58
CA HIS A 22 13.18 -2.46 10.79
C HIS A 22 13.63 -1.13 11.40
N PRO A 23 14.93 -0.95 11.76
CA PRO A 23 15.37 0.21 12.54
C PRO A 23 15.00 1.56 11.91
N VAL A 24 15.06 1.63 10.58
CA VAL A 24 14.76 2.83 9.79
C VAL A 24 13.26 3.16 9.75
N VAL A 25 12.40 2.13 9.82
CA VAL A 25 10.94 2.28 9.87
C VAL A 25 10.52 2.64 11.30
N LEU A 26 11.03 1.90 12.29
CA LEU A 26 10.76 2.13 13.71
C LEU A 26 11.10 3.58 14.11
N ASP A 27 12.29 4.06 13.73
CA ASP A 27 12.70 5.44 13.99
C ASP A 27 11.80 6.45 13.29
N ALA A 28 11.42 6.20 12.03
CA ALA A 28 10.56 7.10 11.29
C ALA A 28 9.14 7.19 11.87
N VAL A 29 8.57 6.07 12.29
CA VAL A 29 7.24 6.03 12.91
C VAL A 29 7.27 6.67 14.30
N ALA A 30 8.37 6.51 15.05
CA ALA A 30 8.49 7.07 16.40
C ALA A 30 8.85 8.57 16.42
N ASN A 31 9.75 9.00 15.53
CA ASN A 31 10.40 10.31 15.59
C ASN A 31 10.20 11.18 14.34
N GLY A 32 9.58 10.65 13.28
CA GLY A 32 9.40 11.34 12.01
C GLY A 32 10.64 11.25 11.10
N MET A 33 10.76 12.19 10.17
CA MET A 33 11.83 12.22 9.18
C MET A 33 12.30 13.65 8.95
N SER A 34 13.53 13.83 8.46
CA SER A 34 13.91 15.13 7.90
C SER A 34 13.06 15.45 6.66
N ILE A 35 12.92 16.75 6.35
CA ILE A 35 12.13 17.21 5.21
C ILE A 35 12.60 16.59 3.89
N GLU A 36 13.91 16.45 3.67
CA GLU A 36 14.47 15.84 2.46
C GLU A 36 14.15 14.34 2.36
N ARG A 37 14.18 13.62 3.48
CA ARG A 37 13.85 12.20 3.53
C ARG A 37 12.36 11.98 3.31
N TYR A 38 11.51 12.81 3.92
CA TYR A 38 10.07 12.73 3.75
C TYR A 38 9.62 13.06 2.31
N ARG A 39 10.22 14.09 1.69
CA ARG A 39 9.99 14.38 0.26
C ARG A 39 10.34 13.20 -0.63
N ARG A 40 11.49 12.55 -0.40
CA ARG A 40 11.88 11.34 -1.16
C ARG A 40 10.89 10.20 -0.97
N LEU A 41 10.43 9.96 0.26
CA LEU A 41 9.40 8.96 0.52
C LEU A 41 8.11 9.25 -0.27
N LEU A 42 7.57 10.47 -0.20
CA LEU A 42 6.34 10.82 -0.90
C LEU A 42 6.49 10.74 -2.43
N LEU A 43 7.66 11.07 -2.97
CA LEU A 43 7.95 10.88 -4.40
C LEU A 43 7.88 9.41 -4.82
N GLU A 44 8.37 8.48 -3.99
CA GLU A 44 8.23 7.04 -4.25
C GLU A 44 6.78 6.58 -4.07
N LEU A 45 6.10 7.02 -3.00
CA LEU A 45 4.71 6.66 -2.72
C LEU A 45 3.73 7.18 -3.78
N TYR A 46 4.01 8.31 -4.44
CA TYR A 46 3.22 8.77 -5.58
C TYR A 46 3.09 7.69 -6.65
N HIS A 47 4.18 6.99 -6.98
CA HIS A 47 4.13 5.91 -7.97
C HIS A 47 3.40 4.67 -7.45
N VAL A 48 3.52 4.35 -6.16
CA VAL A 48 2.77 3.25 -5.54
C VAL A 48 1.26 3.50 -5.66
N VAL A 49 0.81 4.70 -5.29
CA VAL A 49 -0.60 5.11 -5.36
C VAL A 49 -1.08 5.19 -6.80
N TRP A 50 -0.32 5.83 -7.69
CA TRP A 50 -0.68 5.95 -9.10
C TRP A 50 -0.90 4.58 -9.77
N HIS A 51 -0.09 3.59 -9.42
CA HIS A 51 -0.17 2.25 -10.01
C HIS A 51 -1.16 1.31 -9.32
N PHE A 52 -1.78 1.70 -8.19
CA PHE A 52 -2.76 0.88 -7.49
C PHE A 52 -3.94 0.49 -8.40
N ASN A 53 -4.69 1.48 -8.91
CA ASN A 53 -5.85 1.25 -9.78
C ASN A 53 -5.49 0.54 -11.09
N PRO A 54 -4.42 0.92 -11.81
CA PRO A 54 -3.97 0.18 -12.97
C PRO A 54 -3.63 -1.30 -12.72
N VAL A 55 -3.02 -1.65 -11.58
CA VAL A 55 -2.78 -3.06 -11.19
C VAL A 55 -4.11 -3.76 -10.92
N CYS A 56 -5.02 -3.12 -10.17
CA CYS A 56 -6.37 -3.63 -9.92
C CYS A 56 -7.14 -3.90 -11.21
N ALA A 57 -7.04 -3.01 -12.21
CA ALA A 57 -7.66 -3.18 -13.51
C ALA A 57 -7.06 -4.38 -14.29
N ALA A 58 -5.73 -4.53 -14.27
CA ALA A 58 -5.05 -5.68 -14.87
C ALA A 58 -5.53 -7.00 -14.25
N ALA A 59 -5.62 -7.06 -12.91
CA ALA A 59 -6.17 -8.20 -12.20
C ALA A 59 -7.64 -8.46 -12.58
N ALA A 60 -8.50 -7.45 -12.47
CA ALA A 60 -9.94 -7.55 -12.72
C ALA A 60 -10.26 -8.09 -14.12
N SER A 61 -9.45 -7.74 -15.12
CA SER A 61 -9.60 -8.23 -16.50
C SER A 61 -9.40 -9.75 -16.65
N ARG A 62 -8.74 -10.39 -15.68
CA ARG A 62 -8.37 -11.82 -15.69
C ARG A 62 -9.06 -12.65 -14.61
N VAL A 63 -9.64 -12.03 -13.58
CA VAL A 63 -10.36 -12.77 -12.51
C VAL A 63 -11.44 -13.66 -13.15
N PRO A 64 -11.45 -14.99 -12.97
CA PRO A 64 -12.46 -15.88 -13.54
C PRO A 64 -13.79 -15.83 -12.77
N ASP A 65 -14.86 -16.39 -13.33
CA ASP A 65 -16.20 -16.36 -12.72
C ASP A 65 -16.27 -17.10 -11.37
N SER A 66 -15.38 -18.06 -11.12
CA SER A 66 -15.22 -18.72 -9.81
C SER A 66 -14.83 -17.74 -8.71
N HIS A 67 -14.24 -16.59 -9.04
CA HIS A 67 -13.83 -15.53 -8.13
C HIS A 67 -14.59 -14.21 -8.39
N LYS A 68 -15.83 -14.27 -8.90
CA LYS A 68 -16.63 -13.06 -9.21
C LYS A 68 -16.74 -12.05 -8.06
N ASN A 69 -16.73 -12.51 -6.80
CA ASN A 69 -16.76 -11.64 -5.64
C ASN A 69 -15.51 -10.75 -5.56
N VAL A 70 -14.34 -11.29 -5.93
CA VAL A 70 -13.10 -10.52 -6.08
C VAL A 70 -13.25 -9.49 -7.20
N ARG A 71 -13.83 -9.89 -8.34
CA ARG A 71 -14.01 -8.97 -9.47
C ARG A 71 -14.89 -7.77 -9.11
N TYR A 72 -16.01 -7.99 -8.42
CA TYR A 72 -16.91 -6.92 -7.99
C TYR A 72 -16.31 -6.06 -6.89
N PHE A 73 -15.63 -6.68 -5.93
CA PHE A 73 -14.87 -5.94 -4.91
C PHE A 73 -13.87 -4.97 -5.57
N LEU A 74 -13.09 -5.43 -6.56
CA LEU A 74 -12.15 -4.56 -7.27
C LEU A 74 -12.84 -3.40 -8.00
N TYR A 75 -14.04 -3.57 -8.55
CA TYR A 75 -14.74 -2.48 -9.23
C TYR A 75 -15.10 -1.34 -8.28
N GLU A 76 -15.69 -1.68 -7.13
CA GLU A 76 -16.06 -0.68 -6.13
C GLU A 76 -14.81 -0.02 -5.55
N HIS A 77 -13.80 -0.81 -5.19
CA HIS A 77 -12.59 -0.27 -4.57
C HIS A 77 -11.77 0.61 -5.52
N MET A 78 -11.70 0.27 -6.81
CA MET A 78 -11.06 1.16 -7.79
C MET A 78 -11.78 2.50 -7.92
N HIS A 79 -13.11 2.51 -7.74
CA HIS A 79 -13.88 3.75 -7.74
C HIS A 79 -13.57 4.59 -6.50
N GLU A 80 -13.49 3.96 -5.33
CA GLU A 80 -13.13 4.61 -4.06
C GLU A 80 -11.72 5.22 -4.13
N GLU A 81 -10.73 4.47 -4.62
CA GLU A 81 -9.32 4.88 -4.68
C GLU A 81 -8.99 5.89 -5.80
N SER A 82 -9.98 6.27 -6.61
CA SER A 82 -9.78 7.19 -7.72
C SER A 82 -9.46 8.61 -7.24
N GLY A 83 -8.26 9.11 -7.58
CA GLY A 83 -7.82 10.45 -7.25
C GLY A 83 -7.00 10.56 -5.96
N HIS A 84 -6.72 9.45 -5.27
CA HIS A 84 -5.88 9.44 -4.08
C HIS A 84 -4.44 9.92 -4.36
N GLU A 85 -3.96 9.81 -5.61
CA GLU A 85 -2.69 10.37 -6.03
C GLU A 85 -2.62 11.90 -5.87
N GLU A 86 -3.76 12.58 -5.94
CA GLU A 86 -3.84 14.04 -5.77
C GLU A 86 -3.56 14.44 -4.32
N TRP A 87 -3.85 13.58 -3.33
CA TRP A 87 -3.47 13.83 -1.94
C TRP A 87 -1.94 13.82 -1.77
N VAL A 88 -1.24 12.88 -2.42
CA VAL A 88 0.23 12.84 -2.42
C VAL A 88 0.80 14.09 -3.07
N LEU A 89 0.23 14.52 -4.21
CA LEU A 89 0.63 15.74 -4.90
C LEU A 89 0.42 16.99 -4.04
N ASN A 90 -0.72 17.10 -3.36
CA ASN A 90 -1.02 18.21 -2.46
C ASN A 90 -0.05 18.27 -1.26
N ASP A 91 0.30 17.12 -0.69
CA ASP A 91 1.26 17.05 0.42
C ASP A 91 2.67 17.42 -0.04
N LEU A 92 3.11 16.89 -1.19
CA LEU A 92 4.39 17.24 -1.81
C LEU A 92 4.49 18.75 -2.08
N GLU A 93 3.42 19.37 -2.59
CA GLU A 93 3.37 20.83 -2.79
C GLU A 93 3.46 21.58 -1.45
N ALA A 94 2.73 21.15 -0.43
CA ALA A 94 2.73 21.76 0.90
C ALA A 94 4.13 21.72 1.55
N ILE A 95 4.90 20.66 1.29
CA ILE A 95 6.28 20.54 1.75
C ILE A 95 7.29 21.01 0.70
N GLY A 96 6.90 21.75 -0.34
CA GLY A 96 7.79 22.50 -1.22
C GLY A 96 8.33 21.75 -2.45
N VAL A 97 7.66 20.69 -2.91
CA VAL A 97 7.97 19.98 -4.16
C VAL A 97 6.90 20.30 -5.21
N ALA A 98 7.30 20.91 -6.32
CA ALA A 98 6.35 21.29 -7.38
C ALA A 98 5.83 20.08 -8.16
N ASN A 99 4.52 20.05 -8.47
CA ASN A 99 3.86 18.96 -9.21
C ASN A 99 4.56 18.52 -10.52
N PRO A 100 5.08 19.44 -11.37
CA PRO A 100 5.83 19.01 -12.56
C PRO A 100 7.09 18.20 -12.23
N ALA A 101 7.74 18.46 -11.10
CA ALA A 101 8.90 17.70 -10.65
C ALA A 101 8.50 16.30 -10.15
N VAL A 102 7.33 16.17 -9.51
CA VAL A 102 6.79 14.88 -9.07
C VAL A 102 6.49 13.98 -10.27
N ARG A 103 5.77 14.50 -11.26
CA ARG A 103 5.40 13.73 -12.47
C ARG A 103 6.60 13.35 -13.34
N ALA A 104 7.71 14.11 -13.24
CA ALA A 104 8.96 13.81 -13.91
C ALA A 104 9.91 12.93 -13.08
N HIS A 105 9.58 12.66 -11.82
CA HIS A 105 10.39 11.82 -10.95
C HIS A 105 10.45 10.40 -11.52
N SER A 106 11.65 9.83 -11.50
CA SER A 106 11.86 8.44 -11.89
C SER A 106 11.87 7.59 -10.61
N PRO A 107 10.95 6.63 -10.45
CA PRO A 107 10.92 5.80 -9.26
C PRO A 107 12.22 5.03 -9.07
N SER A 108 12.58 4.80 -7.81
CA SER A 108 13.75 4.01 -7.45
C SER A 108 13.66 2.56 -7.96
N PRO A 109 14.77 1.82 -8.04
CA PRO A 109 14.74 0.40 -8.38
C PRO A 109 13.83 -0.43 -7.47
N ASP A 110 13.71 -0.08 -6.19
CA ASP A 110 12.85 -0.78 -5.24
C ASP A 110 11.35 -0.54 -5.55
N THR A 111 10.97 0.70 -5.89
CA THR A 111 9.60 1.04 -6.33
C THR A 111 9.28 0.43 -7.70
N LEU A 112 10.22 0.46 -8.64
CA LEU A 112 10.08 -0.22 -9.94
C LEU A 112 9.90 -1.74 -9.76
N ALA A 113 10.62 -2.35 -8.82
CA ALA A 113 10.48 -3.77 -8.51
C ALA A 113 9.09 -4.08 -7.91
N LEU A 114 8.61 -3.27 -6.96
CA LEU A 114 7.28 -3.40 -6.37
C LEU A 114 6.19 -3.30 -7.44
N THR A 115 6.18 -2.21 -8.20
CA THR A 115 5.19 -1.95 -9.25
C THR A 115 5.25 -3.01 -10.33
N GLY A 116 6.46 -3.34 -10.82
CA GLY A 116 6.66 -4.36 -11.85
C GLY A 116 6.20 -5.75 -11.41
N TYR A 117 6.50 -6.14 -10.16
CA TYR A 117 6.00 -7.38 -9.57
C TYR A 117 4.48 -7.40 -9.54
N ASN A 118 3.83 -6.37 -9.01
CA ASN A 118 2.38 -6.33 -8.85
C ASN A 118 1.64 -6.42 -10.20
N TYR A 119 2.12 -5.71 -11.23
CA TYR A 119 1.60 -5.89 -12.59
C TYR A 119 1.83 -7.30 -13.13
N TRP A 120 3.05 -7.84 -13.00
CA TRP A 120 3.36 -9.17 -13.49
C TRP A 120 2.53 -10.26 -12.78
N ALA A 121 2.36 -10.16 -11.47
CA ALA A 121 1.60 -11.11 -10.68
C ALA A 121 0.11 -11.08 -11.07
N ALA A 122 -0.47 -9.89 -11.22
CA ALA A 122 -1.84 -9.70 -11.65
C ALA A 122 -2.09 -10.18 -13.11
N ASP A 123 -1.19 -9.84 -14.03
CA ASP A 123 -1.36 -10.09 -15.47
C ASP A 123 -0.87 -11.47 -15.93
N ARG A 124 0.16 -12.05 -15.30
CA ARG A 124 0.84 -13.27 -15.80
C ARG A 124 0.77 -14.45 -14.87
N ARG A 125 0.52 -14.21 -13.58
CA ARG A 125 0.37 -15.26 -12.59
C ARG A 125 -1.10 -15.40 -12.23
N HIS A 126 -1.46 -15.10 -11.00
CA HIS A 126 -2.80 -15.27 -10.48
C HIS A 126 -3.44 -13.90 -10.23
N PRO A 127 -4.61 -13.58 -10.81
CA PRO A 127 -5.19 -12.25 -10.71
C PRO A 127 -5.54 -11.86 -9.27
N CYS A 128 -5.92 -12.82 -8.42
CA CYS A 128 -6.19 -12.53 -7.01
C CYS A 128 -4.94 -12.13 -6.18
N SER A 129 -3.72 -12.22 -6.73
CA SER A 129 -2.51 -11.69 -6.08
C SER A 129 -2.63 -10.20 -5.74
N VAL A 130 -3.48 -9.45 -6.44
CA VAL A 130 -3.83 -8.06 -6.11
C VAL A 130 -4.35 -7.90 -4.68
N LEU A 131 -5.08 -8.88 -4.15
CA LEU A 131 -5.59 -8.83 -2.77
C LEU A 131 -4.45 -8.87 -1.75
N GLY A 132 -3.30 -9.46 -2.12
CA GLY A 132 -2.11 -9.46 -1.27
C GLY A 132 -1.43 -8.09 -1.21
N MET A 133 -1.39 -7.37 -2.35
CA MET A 133 -0.94 -5.97 -2.42
C MET A 133 -1.86 -5.08 -1.57
N MET A 134 -3.18 -5.19 -1.77
CA MET A 134 -4.18 -4.43 -1.01
C MET A 134 -4.05 -4.70 0.48
N TYR A 135 -3.99 -5.97 0.89
CA TYR A 135 -3.82 -6.34 2.30
C TYR A 135 -2.58 -5.70 2.94
N THR A 136 -1.44 -5.72 2.25
CA THR A 136 -0.23 -5.09 2.77
C THR A 136 -0.43 -3.58 2.95
N LEU A 137 -0.93 -2.87 1.94
CA LEU A 137 -1.11 -1.42 1.99
C LEU A 137 -2.09 -1.00 3.10
N GLU A 138 -3.22 -1.69 3.21
CA GLU A 138 -4.25 -1.47 4.23
C GLU A 138 -3.71 -1.73 5.65
N VAL A 139 -2.93 -2.80 5.86
CA VAL A 139 -2.29 -3.05 7.16
C VAL A 139 -1.31 -1.94 7.50
N LEU A 140 -0.51 -1.49 6.53
CA LEU A 140 0.51 -0.48 6.78
C LEU A 140 -0.12 0.86 7.17
N ALA A 141 -1.14 1.29 6.45
CA ALA A 141 -1.79 2.56 6.71
C ALA A 141 -2.69 2.52 7.96
N SER A 142 -3.49 1.47 8.17
CA SER A 142 -4.33 1.32 9.38
C SER A 142 -3.52 1.17 10.68
N VAL A 143 -2.41 0.44 10.66
CA VAL A 143 -1.64 0.15 11.89
C VAL A 143 -0.60 1.24 12.19
N TYR A 144 0.07 1.77 11.16
CA TYR A 144 1.23 2.65 11.35
C TYR A 144 1.01 4.08 10.84
N GLY A 145 0.05 4.30 9.92
CA GLY A 145 -0.15 5.58 9.25
C GLY A 145 -0.42 6.74 10.21
N GLY A 146 -1.31 6.56 11.18
CA GLY A 146 -1.69 7.63 12.11
C GLY A 146 -0.53 8.09 13.02
N THR A 147 0.24 7.13 13.54
CA THR A 147 1.43 7.40 14.35
C THR A 147 2.51 8.08 13.50
N PHE A 148 2.75 7.56 12.30
CA PHE A 148 3.74 8.13 11.38
C PHE A 148 3.38 9.56 10.95
N ALA A 149 2.13 9.83 10.58
CA ALA A 149 1.64 11.17 10.24
C ALA A 149 1.83 12.15 11.41
N SER A 150 1.55 11.72 12.63
CA SER A 150 1.76 12.53 13.84
C SER A 150 3.24 12.84 14.06
N ALA A 151 4.12 11.86 13.90
CA ALA A 151 5.56 12.05 14.05
C ALA A 151 6.15 12.98 12.97
N ILE A 152 5.67 12.89 11.72
CA ILE A 152 6.03 13.83 10.66
C ILE A 152 5.56 15.25 10.98
N ARG A 153 4.31 15.42 11.41
CA ARG A 153 3.76 16.72 11.81
C ARG A 153 4.62 17.39 12.87
N GLU A 154 5.00 16.65 13.90
CA GLU A 154 5.81 17.15 15.01
C GLU A 154 7.25 17.45 14.59
N SER A 155 7.91 16.53 13.89
CA SER A 155 9.32 16.70 13.47
C SER A 155 9.53 17.81 12.45
N LEU A 156 8.54 18.07 11.60
CA LEU A 156 8.59 19.13 10.57
C LEU A 156 7.89 20.42 10.98
N LEU A 157 7.31 20.47 12.18
CA LEU A 157 6.54 21.62 12.70
C LEU A 157 5.44 22.08 11.73
N LEU A 158 4.70 21.13 11.17
CA LEU A 158 3.62 21.42 10.22
C LEU A 158 2.39 21.97 10.94
N ASP A 159 1.81 23.02 10.38
CA ASP A 159 0.55 23.58 10.83
C ASP A 159 -0.64 22.82 10.20
N GLY A 160 -1.30 21.99 10.99
CA GLY A 160 -2.45 21.20 10.57
C GLY A 160 -2.08 19.96 9.75
N GLU A 161 -2.91 19.62 8.77
CA GLU A 161 -2.82 18.35 8.03
C GLU A 161 -2.20 18.49 6.63
N ARG A 162 -1.88 19.72 6.17
CA ARG A 162 -1.24 19.91 4.87
C ARG A 162 0.19 19.40 4.94
N GLY A 163 0.56 18.51 4.02
CA GLY A 163 1.85 17.83 4.04
C GLY A 163 1.78 16.44 4.65
N ILE A 164 0.67 16.03 5.26
CA ILE A 164 0.45 14.67 5.80
C ILE A 164 -0.94 14.12 5.47
N SER A 165 -1.72 14.83 4.66
CA SER A 165 -3.13 14.52 4.39
C SER A 165 -3.33 13.15 3.75
N PHE A 166 -2.42 12.72 2.88
CA PHE A 166 -2.44 11.39 2.26
C PHE A 166 -2.35 10.28 3.30
N ILE A 167 -1.31 10.31 4.14
CA ILE A 167 -1.07 9.27 5.16
C ILE A 167 -2.13 9.34 6.25
N GLY A 168 -2.50 10.55 6.68
CA GLY A 168 -3.53 10.77 7.69
C GLY A 168 -4.91 10.28 7.27
N SER A 169 -5.31 10.51 6.01
CA SER A 169 -6.62 10.08 5.51
C SER A 169 -6.74 8.56 5.47
N HIS A 170 -5.73 7.86 4.91
CA HIS A 170 -5.73 6.39 4.86
C HIS A 170 -5.75 5.78 6.27
N ALA A 171 -4.99 6.32 7.21
CA ALA A 171 -5.04 5.87 8.60
C ALA A 171 -6.44 5.89 9.24
N THR A 172 -7.33 6.78 8.78
CA THR A 172 -8.72 6.89 9.26
C THR A 172 -9.75 6.12 8.44
N MET A 173 -9.49 5.88 7.16
CA MET A 173 -10.41 5.22 6.22
C MET A 173 -10.30 3.68 6.26
N ASP A 174 -9.12 3.15 6.58
CA ASP A 174 -8.78 1.75 6.34
C ASP A 174 -9.45 0.72 7.27
N ALA A 175 -10.14 1.15 8.33
CA ALA A 175 -10.87 0.22 9.19
C ALA A 175 -12.04 -0.46 8.44
N GLU A 176 -12.73 0.27 7.58
CA GLU A 176 -13.82 -0.25 6.75
C GLU A 176 -13.26 -1.08 5.58
N HIS A 177 -12.17 -0.63 4.96
CA HIS A 177 -11.47 -1.37 3.91
C HIS A 177 -10.97 -2.73 4.41
N MET A 178 -10.39 -2.80 5.62
CA MET A 178 -9.96 -4.06 6.22
C MET A 178 -11.13 -5.02 6.49
N VAL A 179 -12.33 -4.51 6.79
CA VAL A 179 -13.54 -5.33 6.91
C VAL A 179 -13.95 -5.88 5.55
N ALA A 180 -14.08 -5.03 4.52
CA ALA A 180 -14.44 -5.45 3.17
C ALA A 180 -13.41 -6.44 2.59
N LEU A 181 -12.12 -6.18 2.80
CA LEU A 181 -11.03 -7.04 2.37
C LEU A 181 -11.06 -8.39 3.09
N ARG A 182 -11.36 -8.41 4.39
CA ARG A 182 -11.56 -9.66 5.14
C ARG A 182 -12.73 -10.46 4.58
N GLU A 183 -13.84 -9.83 4.22
CA GLU A 183 -14.99 -10.52 3.65
C GLU A 183 -14.64 -11.17 2.31
N VAL A 184 -14.02 -10.43 1.38
CA VAL A 184 -13.63 -10.98 0.07
C VAL A 184 -12.57 -12.08 0.19
N LEU A 185 -11.56 -11.93 1.06
CA LEU A 185 -10.54 -12.95 1.30
C LEU A 185 -11.14 -14.26 1.81
N ASN A 186 -12.17 -14.19 2.65
CA ASN A 186 -12.83 -15.40 3.17
C ASN A 186 -13.72 -16.11 2.13
N THR A 187 -13.94 -15.52 0.95
CA THR A 187 -14.59 -16.22 -0.18
C THR A 187 -13.65 -17.16 -0.93
N LEU A 188 -12.34 -17.08 -0.68
CA LEU A 188 -11.31 -17.86 -1.35
C LEU A 188 -11.21 -19.26 -0.73
N THR A 189 -11.39 -20.30 -1.54
CA THR A 189 -11.47 -21.68 -1.05
C THR A 189 -10.35 -22.57 -1.58
N ASP A 190 -9.83 -22.33 -2.79
CA ASP A 190 -8.74 -23.10 -3.39
C ASP A 190 -7.36 -22.63 -2.90
N ASP A 191 -6.43 -23.58 -2.81
CA ASP A 191 -5.12 -23.32 -2.22
C ASP A 191 -4.20 -22.54 -3.16
N GLU A 192 -4.33 -22.69 -4.48
CA GLU A 192 -3.55 -21.94 -5.47
C GLU A 192 -3.79 -20.43 -5.36
N THR A 193 -5.06 -20.02 -5.26
CA THR A 193 -5.43 -18.61 -5.06
C THR A 193 -4.91 -18.08 -3.73
N LYS A 194 -5.08 -18.85 -2.64
CA LYS A 194 -4.61 -18.47 -1.31
C LYS A 194 -3.09 -18.28 -1.26
N ASP A 195 -2.36 -19.18 -1.91
CA ASP A 195 -0.90 -19.12 -1.98
C ASP A 195 -0.43 -17.93 -2.80
N ALA A 196 -1.12 -17.59 -3.88
CA ALA A 196 -0.80 -16.40 -4.65
C ALA A 196 -1.04 -15.09 -3.88
N VAL A 197 -2.11 -15.02 -3.08
CA VAL A 197 -2.36 -13.88 -2.19
C VAL A 197 -1.26 -13.77 -1.14
N ALA A 198 -0.92 -14.87 -0.47
CA ALA A 198 0.10 -14.87 0.58
C ALA A 198 1.49 -14.51 0.06
N GLU A 199 1.90 -15.05 -1.09
CA GLU A 199 3.18 -14.69 -1.71
C GLU A 199 3.21 -13.20 -2.08
N SER A 200 2.12 -12.68 -2.65
CA SER A 200 1.99 -11.27 -2.96
C SER A 200 2.11 -10.40 -1.70
N THR A 201 1.47 -10.77 -0.60
CA THR A 201 1.61 -10.06 0.68
C THR A 201 3.05 -10.04 1.18
N LEU A 202 3.74 -11.19 1.15
CA LEU A 202 5.14 -11.28 1.59
C LEU A 202 6.06 -10.37 0.75
N LEU A 203 5.91 -10.39 -0.58
CA LEU A 203 6.72 -9.58 -1.48
C LEU A 203 6.39 -8.09 -1.37
N ASN A 204 5.12 -7.72 -1.16
CA ASN A 204 4.75 -6.32 -0.93
C ASN A 204 5.35 -5.80 0.38
N PHE A 205 5.29 -6.55 1.49
CA PHE A 205 5.98 -6.17 2.73
C PHE A 205 7.49 -6.00 2.52
N HIS A 206 8.12 -6.95 1.82
CA HIS A 206 9.55 -6.89 1.52
C HIS A 206 9.93 -5.62 0.75
N HIS A 207 9.25 -5.35 -0.37
CA HIS A 207 9.59 -4.22 -1.22
C HIS A 207 9.25 -2.87 -0.59
N ILE A 208 8.13 -2.76 0.15
CA ILE A 208 7.81 -1.53 0.88
C ILE A 208 8.83 -1.25 1.99
N THR A 209 9.27 -2.28 2.72
CA THR A 209 10.37 -2.14 3.70
C THR A 209 11.61 -1.57 3.03
N ARG A 210 11.95 -2.05 1.82
CA ARG A 210 13.11 -1.56 1.06
C ARG A 210 12.96 -0.11 0.65
N ILE A 211 11.80 0.29 0.13
CA ILE A 211 11.49 1.69 -0.21
C ILE A 211 11.70 2.59 1.02
N PHE A 212 11.13 2.24 2.17
CA PHE A 212 11.31 3.00 3.43
C PHE A 212 12.77 3.06 3.91
N SER A 213 13.52 1.97 3.71
CA SER A 213 14.91 1.87 4.14
C SER A 213 15.89 2.64 3.25
N ALA A 214 15.54 2.85 1.97
CA ALA A 214 16.40 3.45 0.97
C ALA A 214 16.30 4.98 0.91
N VAL A 215 15.22 5.55 1.45
CA VAL A 215 15.00 7.00 1.52
C VAL A 215 15.70 7.65 2.70
#